data_AF-H8G3D6-F1
#
_entry.id   AF-H8G3D6-F1
#
_cell.length_a   1.000
_cell.length_b   1.000
_cell.length_c   1.000
_cell.angle_alpha   90.00
_cell.angle_beta   90.00
_cell.angle_gamma   90.00
#
_symmetry.space_group_name_H-M   'P 1'
#
loop_
_entity.id
_entity.type
_entity.pdbx_description
1 polymer ?
#
loop_
_entity_poly.entity_id
_entity_poly.type
_entity_poly.pdbx_seq_one_letter_code
_entity_poly.pdbx_strand_id
1 'polypeptide(L)'
;MRTRRHRRTVRRSGRAAALALVAAFVASCTAGEAAPRGDHAATAPGRDGPQGQGAPAPPPEPVALAVDGQRGGEHVVASGGADAVYNYGPTLLVDGGTVRMWWCSQYGSAPPAGDDILYAEADSPSGPFAGPGGGSVPAVFSGNPGAFDAMHTCDPSVLRVGGTYYMYYTGAAGDHAHRNAIGVATSQDGMHWKRVTDGPIVTQAGDTIRDNTYGAGQPAAVFLDGWFYLMFTDTTGQAAGWNGAGQFVLRSRDPLFSAGVEALGPDGFTAVESTAAPRTRSVVDAFSADLMWVDALDAFAIAHQTGDGTRLTFWNRDFTAQPYHPVVIPTQWEEGPGLVRQPDGHAPTSTKDVCGRVPFDVVHATVIGGADAPTDLRHYGIDVHGVDGCGSPGRALAVLDGVALPSPVRTMDLVVGGHVVRVDRRSVATTLARHVLDERVPALDAVPVAARLEAGATAVSAEGRGTGFVLDGTVWPVSSAEALEANDSPVESIGAEQWDAYPKGPALG
;
A
#
# COMPACT_ATOMS: atom_id res chain seq x y z
N MET A 1 -62.27 20.67 19.68
CA MET A 1 -62.95 20.61 18.36
C MET A 1 -62.56 19.30 17.69
N ARG A 2 -63.34 18.20 17.80
CA ARG A 2 -64.19 17.63 16.71
C ARG A 2 -63.74 18.10 15.32
N THR A 3 -63.26 17.22 14.44
CA THR A 3 -64.13 16.34 13.62
C THR A 3 -63.45 15.04 13.17
N ARG A 4 -64.33 14.08 12.84
CA ARG A 4 -64.11 12.66 12.50
C ARG A 4 -64.45 12.44 11.01
N ARG A 5 -63.86 11.40 10.41
CA ARG A 5 -64.27 10.62 9.20
C ARG A 5 -64.00 11.31 7.84
N HIS A 6 -63.51 10.64 6.79
CA HIS A 6 -63.98 9.35 6.23
C HIS A 6 -62.88 8.56 5.46
N ARG A 7 -62.93 7.22 5.60
CA ARG A 7 -62.42 6.25 4.62
C ARG A 7 -63.33 6.21 3.39
N ARG A 8 -62.77 6.07 2.19
CA ARG A 8 -63.39 5.32 1.08
C ARG A 8 -62.33 4.70 0.16
N THR A 9 -62.31 3.37 0.19
CA THR A 9 -61.75 2.46 -0.81
C THR A 9 -62.62 2.46 -2.07
N VAL A 10 -62.01 2.45 -3.26
CA VAL A 10 -62.63 1.91 -4.48
C VAL A 10 -61.60 1.08 -5.24
N ARG A 11 -61.96 -0.19 -5.46
CA ARG A 11 -61.32 -1.18 -6.31
C ARG A 11 -62.22 -1.34 -7.55
N ARG A 12 -61.64 -1.49 -8.75
CA ARG A 12 -62.09 -2.27 -9.95
C ARG A 12 -61.48 -1.63 -11.22
N SER A 13 -60.47 -2.23 -11.85
CA SER A 13 -60.49 -3.38 -12.79
C SER A 13 -60.99 -3.02 -14.20
N GLY A 14 -60.12 -3.17 -15.21
CA GLY A 14 -60.48 -3.18 -16.63
C GLY A 14 -59.23 -3.39 -17.51
N ARG A 15 -59.18 -4.51 -18.22
CA ARG A 15 -58.09 -5.01 -19.08
C ARG A 15 -58.19 -4.48 -20.52
N ALA A 16 -57.05 -4.32 -21.18
CA ALA A 16 -56.76 -4.67 -22.60
C ALA A 16 -55.23 -4.54 -22.79
N ALA A 17 -54.42 -5.59 -22.96
CA ALA A 17 -54.31 -6.59 -24.03
C ALA A 17 -53.94 -6.00 -25.40
N ALA A 18 -52.65 -6.02 -25.72
CA ALA A 18 -52.11 -6.09 -27.09
C ALA A 18 -50.77 -6.85 -27.08
N LEU A 19 -50.80 -8.08 -27.64
CA LEU A 19 -49.69 -8.78 -28.31
C LEU A 19 -49.24 -7.92 -29.53
N ALA A 20 -48.09 -8.04 -30.20
CA ALA A 20 -47.02 -9.03 -30.38
C ALA A 20 -45.74 -8.22 -30.75
N LEU A 21 -44.50 -8.70 -30.69
CA LEU A 21 -43.92 -9.73 -31.54
C LEU A 21 -42.53 -10.09 -31.02
N VAL A 22 -42.25 -11.39 -31.00
CA VAL A 22 -40.96 -12.03 -30.74
C VAL A 22 -40.13 -11.98 -32.02
N ALA A 23 -38.87 -11.56 -31.93
CA ALA A 23 -37.85 -11.86 -32.92
C ALA A 23 -36.65 -12.46 -32.20
N ALA A 24 -36.60 -13.79 -32.18
CA ALA A 24 -35.42 -14.54 -31.79
C ALA A 24 -34.49 -14.62 -33.01
N PHE A 25 -33.29 -14.05 -32.91
CA PHE A 25 -32.19 -14.40 -33.80
C PHE A 25 -31.29 -15.40 -33.09
N VAL A 26 -31.35 -16.65 -33.56
CA VAL A 26 -30.34 -17.67 -33.32
C VAL A 26 -29.54 -17.78 -34.62
N ALA A 27 -28.24 -17.47 -34.56
CA ALA A 27 -27.23 -17.86 -35.53
C ALA A 27 -25.93 -18.05 -34.73
N SER A 28 -25.70 -19.24 -34.20
CA SER A 28 -24.83 -20.28 -34.79
C SER A 28 -23.36 -19.86 -34.83
N CYS A 29 -22.58 -20.48 -33.95
CA CYS A 29 -21.14 -20.55 -34.00
C CYS A 29 -20.65 -21.04 -35.36
N THR A 30 -19.61 -20.41 -35.90
CA THR A 30 -18.67 -21.08 -36.79
C THR A 30 -17.26 -20.65 -36.41
N ALA A 31 -16.49 -21.61 -35.91
CA ALA A 31 -15.04 -21.56 -35.87
C ALA A 31 -14.53 -21.46 -37.31
N GLY A 32 -13.73 -20.43 -37.60
CA GLY A 32 -12.99 -20.31 -38.85
C GLY A 32 -11.62 -20.94 -38.68
N GLU A 33 -11.51 -22.22 -39.03
CA GLU A 33 -10.23 -22.89 -39.24
C GLU A 33 -9.45 -22.21 -40.39
N ALA A 34 -8.16 -21.99 -40.11
CA ALA A 34 -7.17 -21.59 -41.07
C ALA A 34 -7.01 -22.65 -42.16
N ALA A 35 -6.90 -22.20 -43.41
CA ALA A 35 -6.41 -23.02 -44.52
C ALA A 35 -5.17 -22.35 -45.16
N PRO A 36 -4.13 -23.12 -45.50
CA PRO A 36 -2.82 -22.61 -45.88
C PRO A 36 -2.75 -22.22 -47.36
N ARG A 37 -1.98 -21.18 -47.67
CA ARG A 37 -1.34 -20.97 -48.98
C ARG A 37 0.16 -20.99 -48.70
N GLY A 38 0.97 -21.88 -49.25
CA GLY A 38 0.99 -22.35 -50.64
C GLY A 38 2.17 -21.66 -51.31
N ASP A 39 3.29 -22.39 -51.38
CA ASP A 39 4.64 -21.95 -51.72
C ASP A 39 4.79 -21.24 -53.06
N HIS A 40 5.56 -20.14 -53.06
CA HIS A 40 6.32 -19.71 -54.22
C HIS A 40 7.76 -19.37 -53.81
N ALA A 41 8.65 -20.32 -54.07
CA ALA A 41 10.09 -20.14 -54.01
C ALA A 41 10.56 -19.29 -55.21
N ALA A 42 11.23 -18.17 -54.92
CA ALA A 42 12.13 -17.50 -55.84
C ALA A 42 13.38 -17.09 -55.06
N THR A 43 14.45 -17.85 -55.26
CA THR A 43 15.79 -17.65 -54.69
C THR A 43 16.46 -16.40 -55.27
N ALA A 44 16.87 -15.47 -54.41
CA ALA A 44 17.86 -14.43 -54.70
C ALA A 44 18.92 -14.41 -53.57
N PRO A 45 20.21 -14.22 -53.89
CA PRO A 45 21.30 -14.52 -52.96
C PRO A 45 21.64 -13.37 -51.99
N GLY A 46 21.94 -13.77 -50.75
CA GLY A 46 23.00 -13.20 -49.91
C GLY A 46 22.93 -11.71 -49.59
N ARG A 47 22.23 -11.35 -48.51
CA ARG A 47 22.62 -10.22 -47.66
C ARG A 47 22.67 -10.72 -46.22
N ASP A 48 23.88 -10.79 -45.67
CA ASP A 48 24.12 -11.02 -44.25
C ASP A 48 23.48 -9.89 -43.45
N GLY A 49 22.27 -10.15 -42.95
CA GLY A 49 21.61 -9.31 -41.95
C GLY A 49 22.21 -9.57 -40.58
N PRO A 50 22.32 -8.56 -39.71
CA PRO A 50 22.81 -8.75 -38.35
C PRO A 50 21.94 -9.79 -37.63
N GLN A 51 22.62 -10.73 -36.98
CA GLN A 51 22.02 -11.84 -36.24
C GLN A 51 20.86 -11.32 -35.38
N GLY A 52 19.67 -11.85 -35.65
CA GLY A 52 18.46 -11.54 -34.90
C GLY A 52 18.71 -11.77 -33.42
N GLN A 53 18.50 -10.72 -32.64
CA GLN A 53 18.27 -10.85 -31.21
C GLN A 53 17.11 -11.84 -31.07
N GLY A 54 17.39 -13.00 -30.46
CA GLY A 54 16.36 -14.01 -30.22
C GLY A 54 15.16 -13.37 -29.54
N ALA A 55 13.96 -13.79 -29.93
CA ALA A 55 12.74 -13.35 -29.28
C ALA A 55 12.90 -13.49 -27.76
N PRO A 56 12.48 -12.50 -26.95
CA PRO A 56 12.56 -12.59 -25.49
C PRO A 56 11.95 -13.92 -25.03
N ALA A 57 12.62 -14.59 -24.10
CA ALA A 57 12.07 -15.80 -23.49
C ALA A 57 10.68 -15.47 -22.92
N PRO A 58 9.67 -16.36 -23.09
CA PRO A 58 8.36 -16.13 -22.52
C PRO A 58 8.49 -15.92 -21.00
N PRO A 59 7.68 -15.03 -20.41
CA PRO A 59 7.72 -14.83 -18.97
C PRO A 59 7.46 -16.16 -18.26
N PRO A 60 8.13 -16.43 -17.13
CA PRO A 60 7.93 -17.65 -16.38
C PRO A 60 6.46 -17.80 -15.97
N GLU A 61 5.97 -19.04 -15.93
CA GLU A 61 4.60 -19.31 -15.49
C GLU A 61 4.39 -18.85 -14.04
N PRO A 62 3.21 -18.28 -13.71
CA PRO A 62 2.90 -17.89 -12.34
C PRO A 62 2.98 -19.09 -11.38
N VAL A 63 3.54 -18.86 -10.19
CA VAL A 63 3.67 -19.87 -9.14
C VAL A 63 2.44 -19.86 -8.24
N ALA A 64 1.93 -21.05 -7.89
CA ALA A 64 0.85 -21.18 -6.92
C ALA A 64 1.35 -20.97 -5.50
N LEU A 65 0.63 -20.15 -4.74
CA LEU A 65 0.90 -19.88 -3.33
C LEU A 65 -0.02 -20.72 -2.45
N ALA A 66 0.53 -21.33 -1.39
CA ALA A 66 -0.27 -22.02 -0.40
C ALA A 66 -0.79 -21.03 0.65
N VAL A 67 -2.01 -21.26 1.16
CA VAL A 67 -2.68 -20.38 2.10
C VAL A 67 -3.20 -21.15 3.31
N ASP A 68 -3.03 -20.58 4.50
CA ASP A 68 -3.62 -21.06 5.75
C ASP A 68 -3.86 -19.87 6.70
N GLY A 69 -4.06 -20.14 8.00
CA GLY A 69 -4.05 -19.07 9.02
C GLY A 69 -5.19 -18.05 8.90
N GLN A 70 -6.34 -18.46 8.35
CA GLN A 70 -7.51 -17.60 8.22
C GLN A 70 -7.91 -17.02 9.59
N ARG A 71 -8.12 -15.70 9.63
CA ARG A 71 -8.40 -14.93 10.84
C ARG A 71 -9.30 -13.73 10.56
N GLY A 72 -9.71 -13.06 11.62
CA GLY A 72 -10.70 -11.99 11.57
C GLY A 72 -12.13 -12.52 11.70
N GLY A 73 -13.13 -11.72 11.32
CA GLY A 73 -14.53 -12.13 11.37
C GLY A 73 -15.54 -10.98 11.44
N GLU A 74 -16.70 -11.27 12.03
CA GLU A 74 -17.87 -10.36 12.01
C GLU A 74 -17.80 -9.20 13.01
N HIS A 75 -16.73 -9.10 13.80
CA HIS A 75 -16.60 -8.01 14.78
C HIS A 75 -16.13 -6.72 14.11
N VAL A 76 -16.88 -5.63 14.36
CA VAL A 76 -16.48 -4.27 13.97
C VAL A 76 -15.29 -3.84 14.83
N VAL A 77 -14.16 -3.62 14.19
CA VAL A 77 -12.90 -3.28 14.88
C VAL A 77 -12.76 -1.78 15.11
N ALA A 78 -13.43 -0.96 14.29
CA ALA A 78 -13.39 0.48 14.39
C ALA A 78 -14.72 1.13 13.97
N SER A 79 -15.03 2.23 14.62
CA SER A 79 -16.14 3.11 14.28
C SER A 79 -15.73 4.54 14.60
N GLY A 80 -16.11 5.48 13.73
CA GLY A 80 -15.98 6.90 14.02
C GLY A 80 -16.81 7.37 15.22
N GLY A 81 -17.67 6.57 15.84
CA GLY A 81 -18.43 7.00 17.02
C GLY A 81 -19.70 7.81 16.68
N ALA A 82 -20.19 8.61 17.64
CA ALA A 82 -21.63 8.87 17.79
C ALA A 82 -22.31 9.64 16.62
N ASP A 83 -21.60 10.49 15.89
CA ASP A 83 -22.14 11.23 14.73
C ASP A 83 -21.50 10.83 13.40
N ALA A 84 -20.58 9.85 13.40
CA ALA A 84 -20.01 9.29 12.18
C ALA A 84 -21.02 8.42 11.45
N VAL A 85 -21.45 8.88 10.27
CA VAL A 85 -22.53 8.22 9.51
C VAL A 85 -22.03 7.08 8.61
N TYR A 86 -20.73 7.01 8.33
CA TYR A 86 -20.09 5.98 7.50
C TYR A 86 -18.61 5.82 7.87
N ASN A 87 -17.98 4.70 7.51
CA ASN A 87 -16.56 4.43 7.74
C ASN A 87 -15.98 3.55 6.62
N TYR A 88 -15.08 4.08 5.78
CA TYR A 88 -14.49 3.31 4.68
C TYR A 88 -13.08 3.79 4.27
N GLY A 89 -12.45 3.05 3.36
CA GLY A 89 -11.15 3.39 2.76
C GLY A 89 -10.02 3.56 3.77
N PRO A 90 -9.74 2.55 4.63
CA PRO A 90 -8.72 2.70 5.66
C PRO A 90 -7.30 2.50 5.10
N THR A 91 -6.32 3.18 5.72
CA THR A 91 -4.90 2.80 5.70
C THR A 91 -4.50 2.33 7.09
N LEU A 92 -3.74 1.23 7.19
CA LEU A 92 -3.25 0.67 8.45
C LEU A 92 -1.73 0.53 8.44
N LEU A 93 -1.05 1.19 9.37
CA LEU A 93 0.40 1.07 9.55
C LEU A 93 0.72 0.37 10.87
N VAL A 94 1.57 -0.65 10.83
CA VAL A 94 2.15 -1.29 12.02
C VAL A 94 3.49 -0.61 12.32
N ASP A 95 3.55 0.17 13.40
CA ASP A 95 4.76 0.88 13.83
C ASP A 95 4.99 0.63 15.33
N GLY A 96 6.15 0.06 15.69
CA GLY A 96 6.54 -0.14 17.09
C GLY A 96 5.57 -1.01 17.92
N GLY A 97 4.85 -1.95 17.30
CA GLY A 97 3.85 -2.78 17.97
C GLY A 97 2.47 -2.14 18.10
N THR A 98 2.29 -0.91 17.62
CA THR A 98 0.98 -0.25 17.52
C THR A 98 0.50 -0.27 16.08
N VAL A 99 -0.79 -0.58 15.89
CA VAL A 99 -1.47 -0.43 14.61
C VAL A 99 -2.16 0.92 14.59
N ARG A 100 -1.71 1.79 13.69
CA ARG A 100 -2.30 3.11 13.45
C ARG A 100 -3.21 3.02 12.23
N MET A 101 -4.41 3.57 12.33
CA MET A 101 -5.37 3.56 11.24
C MET A 101 -5.91 4.96 10.95
N TRP A 102 -5.98 5.28 9.67
CA TRP A 102 -6.67 6.44 9.13
C TRP A 102 -7.76 5.98 8.18
N TRP A 103 -8.93 6.58 8.21
CA TRP A 103 -10.01 6.20 7.30
C TRP A 103 -10.93 7.37 7.05
N CYS A 104 -11.74 7.26 6.00
CA CYS A 104 -12.71 8.25 5.63
C CYS A 104 -14.03 8.06 6.38
N SER A 105 -14.56 9.17 6.89
CA SER A 105 -15.83 9.26 7.60
C SER A 105 -16.38 10.68 7.44
N GLN A 106 -17.54 10.96 8.02
CA GLN A 106 -18.07 12.32 8.13
C GLN A 106 -18.35 12.63 9.59
N TYR A 107 -17.73 13.68 10.13
CA TYR A 107 -17.97 14.16 11.49
C TYR A 107 -18.82 15.43 11.44
N GLY A 108 -20.02 15.39 12.01
CA GLY A 108 -20.88 16.57 12.10
C GLY A 108 -20.27 17.70 12.94
N SER A 109 -19.33 17.35 13.81
CA SER A 109 -18.57 18.29 14.64
C SER A 109 -17.32 18.89 13.95
N ALA A 110 -16.87 18.34 12.83
CA ALA A 110 -15.68 18.82 12.12
C ALA A 110 -16.06 19.88 11.06
N PRO A 111 -15.49 21.10 11.13
CA PRO A 111 -15.67 22.11 10.10
C PRO A 111 -14.55 22.00 9.02
N PRO A 112 -14.86 22.27 7.74
CA PRO A 112 -16.19 22.48 7.18
C PRO A 112 -16.98 21.18 7.11
N ALA A 113 -18.31 21.26 6.97
CA ALA A 113 -19.12 20.07 6.76
C ALA A 113 -18.70 19.36 5.47
N GLY A 114 -18.45 18.06 5.55
CA GLY A 114 -18.02 17.22 4.45
C GLY A 114 -17.43 15.91 4.95
N ASP A 115 -16.49 15.34 4.19
CA ASP A 115 -15.77 14.13 4.58
C ASP A 115 -14.45 14.48 5.27
N ASP A 116 -14.16 13.73 6.33
CA ASP A 116 -13.01 13.87 7.19
C ASP A 116 -12.21 12.57 7.22
N ILE A 117 -10.91 12.71 7.46
CA ILE A 117 -10.05 11.59 7.79
C ILE A 117 -9.93 11.49 9.31
N LEU A 118 -10.35 10.35 9.83
CA LEU A 118 -10.26 10.02 11.25
C LEU A 118 -8.95 9.30 11.57
N TYR A 119 -8.60 9.23 12.86
CA TYR A 119 -7.43 8.53 13.35
C TYR A 119 -7.74 7.64 14.55
N ALA A 120 -7.18 6.43 14.58
CA ALA A 120 -7.23 5.57 15.76
C ALA A 120 -6.02 4.64 15.85
N GLU A 121 -5.81 4.09 17.04
CA GLU A 121 -4.74 3.17 17.37
C GLU A 121 -5.30 1.90 18.01
N ALA A 122 -4.59 0.78 17.82
CA ALA A 122 -4.86 -0.49 18.48
C ALA A 122 -3.56 -1.29 18.66
N ASP A 123 -3.58 -2.30 19.55
CA ASP A 123 -2.46 -3.24 19.72
C ASP A 123 -2.39 -4.28 18.60
N SER A 124 -3.46 -4.42 17.81
CA SER A 124 -3.52 -5.38 16.69
C SER A 124 -4.52 -4.92 15.62
N PRO A 125 -4.44 -5.47 14.38
CA PRO A 125 -5.42 -5.17 13.33
C PRO A 125 -6.85 -5.58 13.68
N SER A 126 -7.03 -6.49 14.64
CA SER A 126 -8.33 -6.93 15.13
C SER A 126 -8.96 -5.94 16.13
N GLY A 127 -8.31 -4.81 16.40
CA GLY A 127 -8.80 -3.79 17.32
C GLY A 127 -8.86 -4.25 18.78
N PRO A 128 -9.71 -3.62 19.62
CA PRO A 128 -10.54 -2.46 19.26
C PRO A 128 -9.68 -1.23 18.98
N PHE A 129 -10.05 -0.47 17.95
CA PHE A 129 -9.43 0.82 17.67
C PHE A 129 -10.03 1.92 18.54
N ALA A 130 -9.17 2.73 19.13
CA ALA A 130 -9.55 3.88 19.94
C ALA A 130 -8.73 5.12 19.56
N GLY A 131 -9.21 6.30 19.91
CA GLY A 131 -8.41 7.52 19.76
C GLY A 131 -7.18 7.50 20.68
N PRO A 132 -6.26 8.47 20.51
CA PRO A 132 -5.02 8.54 21.26
C PRO A 132 -5.22 8.36 22.77
N GLY A 133 -4.43 7.49 23.39
CA GLY A 133 -4.52 7.19 24.83
C GLY A 133 -5.83 6.49 25.26
N GLY A 134 -6.52 5.81 24.33
CA GLY A 134 -7.80 5.14 24.59
C GLY A 134 -9.02 6.08 24.57
N GLY A 135 -8.86 7.28 24.00
CA GLY A 135 -9.89 8.30 23.92
C GLY A 135 -10.90 8.12 22.78
N SER A 136 -11.71 9.15 22.55
CA SER A 136 -12.57 9.23 21.36
C SER A 136 -11.73 9.39 20.09
N VAL A 137 -12.16 8.75 19.01
CA VAL A 137 -11.58 8.90 17.68
C VAL A 137 -11.67 10.37 17.22
N PRO A 138 -10.56 11.07 16.92
CA PRO A 138 -10.62 12.41 16.38
C PRO A 138 -10.68 12.44 14.85
N ALA A 139 -11.27 13.49 14.29
CA ALA A 139 -10.96 13.94 12.94
C ALA A 139 -9.59 14.64 12.94
N VAL A 140 -8.68 14.16 12.09
CA VAL A 140 -7.30 14.68 11.99
C VAL A 140 -7.04 15.47 10.71
N PHE A 141 -7.95 15.37 9.74
CA PHE A 141 -7.87 16.13 8.50
C PHE A 141 -9.26 16.35 7.91
N SER A 142 -9.56 17.61 7.58
CA SER A 142 -10.87 18.07 7.09
C SER A 142 -10.68 19.02 5.90
N GLY A 143 -11.77 19.36 5.22
CA GLY A 143 -11.77 20.24 4.04
C GLY A 143 -11.14 21.62 4.26
N ASN A 144 -10.63 22.22 3.17
CA ASN A 144 -9.96 23.53 3.18
C ASN A 144 -10.70 24.56 2.30
N PRO A 145 -11.61 25.37 2.87
CA PRO A 145 -12.47 26.26 2.10
C PRO A 145 -11.71 27.12 1.08
N GLY A 146 -12.14 27.06 -0.18
CA GLY A 146 -11.53 27.80 -1.29
C GLY A 146 -10.45 27.04 -2.07
N ALA A 147 -10.05 25.84 -1.64
CA ALA A 147 -9.12 24.96 -2.36
C ALA A 147 -9.83 23.82 -3.12
N PHE A 148 -9.07 22.95 -3.78
CA PHE A 148 -9.62 21.80 -4.52
C PHE A 148 -10.27 20.75 -3.60
N ASP A 149 -9.87 20.72 -2.34
CA ASP A 149 -10.35 19.85 -1.27
C ASP A 149 -11.22 20.65 -0.27
N ALA A 150 -11.98 21.62 -0.77
CA ALA A 150 -12.72 22.56 0.08
C ALA A 150 -13.81 21.94 0.96
N MET A 151 -14.39 20.81 0.54
CA MET A 151 -15.48 20.16 1.25
C MET A 151 -15.11 18.77 1.73
N HIS A 152 -14.55 17.94 0.86
CA HIS A 152 -14.28 16.53 1.17
C HIS A 152 -12.78 16.25 1.16
N THR A 153 -12.32 15.57 2.21
CA THR A 153 -10.99 14.92 2.28
C THR A 153 -11.17 13.47 2.69
N CYS A 154 -10.73 12.53 1.85
CA CYS A 154 -11.11 11.13 1.98
C CYS A 154 -10.02 10.20 1.40
N ASP A 155 -10.26 8.88 1.47
CA ASP A 155 -9.39 7.81 0.96
C ASP A 155 -7.89 8.01 1.29
N PRO A 156 -7.51 8.08 2.58
CA PRO A 156 -6.12 8.31 2.95
C PRO A 156 -5.25 7.11 2.58
N SER A 157 -4.13 7.36 1.89
CA SER A 157 -2.96 6.48 1.87
C SER A 157 -1.78 7.14 2.56
N VAL A 158 -1.43 6.61 3.73
CA VAL A 158 -0.36 7.12 4.59
C VAL A 158 0.90 6.28 4.47
N LEU A 159 2.05 6.95 4.35
CA LEU A 159 3.39 6.38 4.43
C LEU A 159 4.24 7.16 5.44
N ARG A 160 5.31 6.57 5.96
CA ARG A 160 6.36 7.25 6.72
C ARG A 160 7.72 6.95 6.10
N VAL A 161 8.35 7.98 5.54
CA VAL A 161 9.65 7.88 4.86
C VAL A 161 10.57 8.95 5.40
N GLY A 162 11.79 8.58 5.79
CA GLY A 162 12.77 9.52 6.34
C GLY A 162 12.25 10.25 7.60
N GLY A 163 11.46 9.57 8.42
CA GLY A 163 10.85 10.12 9.63
C GLY A 163 9.62 11.00 9.41
N THR A 164 9.30 11.37 8.16
CA THR A 164 8.12 12.19 7.82
C THR A 164 6.98 11.30 7.34
N TYR A 165 5.78 11.54 7.87
CA TYR A 165 4.56 10.97 7.34
C TYR A 165 4.09 11.76 6.12
N TYR A 166 3.65 11.04 5.08
CA TYR A 166 3.01 11.55 3.88
C TYR A 166 1.63 10.92 3.77
N MET A 167 0.59 11.73 3.62
CA MET A 167 -0.77 11.28 3.35
C MET A 167 -1.16 11.75 1.96
N TYR A 168 -1.35 10.79 1.07
CA TYR A 168 -2.01 11.00 -0.22
C TYR A 168 -3.51 10.83 0.02
N TYR A 169 -4.33 11.76 -0.46
CA TYR A 169 -5.77 11.76 -0.15
C TYR A 169 -6.60 12.26 -1.33
N THR A 170 -7.83 11.76 -1.44
CA THR A 170 -8.83 12.31 -2.36
C THR A 170 -9.36 13.64 -1.82
N GLY A 171 -9.38 14.68 -2.65
CA GLY A 171 -9.98 15.97 -2.35
C GLY A 171 -11.11 16.31 -3.31
N ALA A 172 -12.18 16.90 -2.78
CA ALA A 172 -13.29 17.43 -3.57
C ALA A 172 -13.79 18.79 -3.07
N ALA A 173 -14.03 19.71 -4.00
CA ALA A 173 -14.30 21.12 -3.68
C ALA A 173 -15.77 21.39 -3.27
N GLY A 174 -16.69 20.45 -3.50
CA GLY A 174 -18.10 20.63 -3.21
C GLY A 174 -18.87 19.32 -3.11
N ASP A 175 -20.13 19.44 -2.73
CA ASP A 175 -21.03 18.31 -2.50
C ASP A 175 -21.32 17.60 -3.82
N HIS A 176 -21.16 16.27 -3.84
CA HIS A 176 -21.20 15.46 -5.06
C HIS A 176 -20.31 16.00 -6.19
N ALA A 177 -19.16 16.59 -5.84
CA ALA A 177 -18.27 17.17 -6.83
C ALA A 177 -17.80 16.12 -7.84
N HIS A 178 -17.87 16.53 -9.10
CA HIS A 178 -17.25 15.84 -10.21
C HIS A 178 -15.78 16.26 -10.31
N ARG A 179 -14.93 15.34 -10.79
CA ARG A 179 -13.49 15.58 -11.02
C ARG A 179 -12.69 15.71 -9.72
N ASN A 180 -12.83 14.73 -8.83
CA ASN A 180 -11.95 14.53 -7.70
C ASN A 180 -10.48 14.52 -8.16
N ALA A 181 -9.61 14.91 -7.24
CA ALA A 181 -8.19 14.98 -7.46
C ALA A 181 -7.44 14.56 -6.19
N ILE A 182 -6.16 14.20 -6.34
CA ILE A 182 -5.36 13.70 -5.22
C ILE A 182 -4.46 14.82 -4.70
N GLY A 183 -4.52 15.06 -3.39
CA GLY A 183 -3.61 15.92 -2.64
C GLY A 183 -2.53 15.16 -1.91
N VAL A 184 -1.59 15.93 -1.33
CA VAL A 184 -0.60 15.41 -0.39
C VAL A 184 -0.44 16.34 0.81
N ALA A 185 -0.41 15.74 2.01
CA ALA A 185 -0.13 16.41 3.26
C ALA A 185 1.02 15.70 3.99
N THR A 186 1.76 16.42 4.82
CA THR A 186 2.83 15.86 5.64
C THR A 186 2.56 16.01 7.13
N SER A 187 3.12 15.10 7.92
CA SER A 187 3.04 15.12 9.38
C SER A 187 4.32 14.57 10.00
N GLN A 188 4.61 14.93 11.25
CA GLN A 188 5.71 14.34 12.04
C GLN A 188 5.20 13.26 13.02
N ASP A 189 3.91 13.29 13.36
CA ASP A 189 3.30 12.40 14.34
C ASP A 189 2.14 11.56 13.79
N GLY A 190 1.73 11.81 12.53
CA GLY A 190 0.62 11.15 11.87
C GLY A 190 -0.76 11.68 12.28
N MET A 191 -0.84 12.72 13.12
CA MET A 191 -2.09 13.29 13.62
C MET A 191 -2.25 14.75 13.23
N HIS A 192 -1.18 15.54 13.25
CA HIS A 192 -1.20 16.94 12.86
C HIS A 192 -0.64 17.08 11.45
N TRP A 193 -1.53 17.39 10.50
CA TRP A 193 -1.22 17.38 9.08
C TRP A 193 -1.08 18.79 8.50
N LYS A 194 -0.10 18.96 7.61
CA LYS A 194 0.14 20.18 6.85
C LYS A 194 0.03 19.89 5.36
N ARG A 195 -0.87 20.58 4.65
CA ARG A 195 -0.88 20.61 3.18
C ARG A 195 0.43 21.21 2.68
N VAL A 196 1.09 20.53 1.75
CA VAL A 196 2.41 20.95 1.24
C VAL A 196 2.37 21.46 -0.21
N THR A 197 1.19 21.47 -0.83
CA THR A 197 0.93 22.04 -2.15
C THR A 197 -0.31 22.94 -2.11
N ASP A 198 -0.37 23.94 -2.98
CA ASP A 198 -1.53 24.84 -3.10
C ASP A 198 -2.71 24.20 -3.86
N GLY A 199 -2.44 23.13 -4.62
CA GLY A 199 -3.41 22.40 -5.44
C GLY A 199 -3.16 20.89 -5.43
N PRO A 200 -3.95 20.12 -6.18
CA PRO A 200 -3.78 18.68 -6.26
C PRO A 200 -2.47 18.32 -6.97
N ILE A 201 -1.89 17.19 -6.58
CA ILE A 201 -0.69 16.61 -7.24
C ILE A 201 -1.06 15.67 -8.39
N VAL A 202 -2.26 15.09 -8.38
CA VAL A 202 -2.79 14.29 -9.51
C VAL A 202 -4.21 14.76 -9.82
N THR A 203 -4.45 15.10 -11.08
CA THR A 203 -5.80 15.38 -11.60
C THR A 203 -6.23 14.26 -12.55
N GLN A 204 -7.53 14.21 -12.85
CA GLN A 204 -8.05 13.34 -13.90
C GLN A 204 -7.33 13.58 -15.24
N ALA A 205 -7.08 12.52 -16.00
CA ALA A 205 -6.46 12.62 -17.32
C ALA A 205 -7.41 13.22 -18.38
N GLY A 206 -8.70 12.90 -18.30
CA GLY A 206 -9.70 13.36 -19.27
C GLY A 206 -9.61 12.64 -20.63
N ASP A 207 -9.01 11.46 -20.69
CA ASP A 207 -8.80 10.71 -21.94
C ASP A 207 -10.11 10.29 -22.61
N THR A 208 -11.13 9.95 -21.80
CA THR A 208 -12.42 9.44 -22.27
C THR A 208 -13.55 10.02 -21.44
N ILE A 209 -14.59 10.50 -22.12
CA ILE A 209 -15.79 11.03 -21.50
C ILE A 209 -16.72 9.86 -21.15
N ARG A 210 -17.12 9.76 -19.89
CA ARG A 210 -18.05 8.75 -19.36
C ARG A 210 -19.10 9.43 -18.46
N ASP A 211 -20.21 8.73 -18.21
CA ASP A 211 -21.23 9.17 -17.25
C ASP A 211 -20.66 9.25 -15.82
N ASN A 212 -19.76 8.31 -15.48
CA ASN A 212 -19.04 8.35 -14.22
C ASN A 212 -17.95 9.43 -14.25
N THR A 213 -18.21 10.50 -13.52
CA THR A 213 -17.40 11.72 -13.48
C THR A 213 -16.62 11.88 -12.17
N TYR A 214 -16.41 10.79 -11.43
CA TYR A 214 -15.65 10.77 -10.17
C TYR A 214 -14.28 11.43 -10.33
N GLY A 215 -13.51 11.12 -11.39
CA GLY A 215 -12.18 11.70 -11.61
C GLY A 215 -11.06 10.86 -11.01
N ALA A 216 -10.02 11.49 -10.47
CA ALA A 216 -8.88 10.82 -9.87
C ALA A 216 -8.96 10.78 -8.34
N GLY A 217 -8.71 9.62 -7.72
CA GLY A 217 -8.82 9.47 -6.27
C GLY A 217 -8.41 8.09 -5.78
N GLN A 218 -8.82 7.76 -4.56
CA GLN A 218 -8.57 6.47 -3.89
C GLN A 218 -7.10 6.03 -3.98
N PRO A 219 -6.14 6.89 -3.57
CA PRO A 219 -4.73 6.58 -3.70
C PRO A 219 -4.31 5.42 -2.79
N ALA A 220 -3.32 4.66 -3.26
CA ALA A 220 -2.57 3.67 -2.51
C ALA A 220 -1.08 3.81 -2.85
N ALA A 221 -0.26 4.14 -1.85
CA ALA A 221 1.14 4.51 -2.06
C ALA A 221 2.10 3.52 -1.41
N VAL A 222 3.26 3.28 -2.02
CA VAL A 222 4.36 2.47 -1.47
C VAL A 222 5.68 3.18 -1.74
N PHE A 223 6.60 3.16 -0.78
CA PHE A 223 7.98 3.60 -0.99
C PHE A 223 8.90 2.39 -1.15
N LEU A 224 9.57 2.29 -2.30
CA LEU A 224 10.44 1.16 -2.64
C LEU A 224 11.68 1.67 -3.40
N ASP A 225 12.87 1.38 -2.88
CA ASP A 225 14.16 1.68 -3.52
C ASP A 225 14.31 3.15 -3.99
N GLY A 226 13.87 4.09 -3.15
CA GLY A 226 13.94 5.52 -3.43
C GLY A 226 12.81 6.05 -4.30
N TRP A 227 11.84 5.22 -4.69
CA TRP A 227 10.68 5.61 -5.47
C TRP A 227 9.41 5.56 -4.64
N PHE A 228 8.60 6.62 -4.75
CA PHE A 228 7.20 6.60 -4.37
C PHE A 228 6.40 6.08 -5.55
N TYR A 229 5.72 4.95 -5.36
CA TYR A 229 4.68 4.45 -6.25
C TYR A 229 3.34 4.94 -5.74
N LEU A 230 2.50 5.46 -6.62
CA LEU A 230 1.15 5.91 -6.33
C LEU A 230 0.19 5.21 -7.29
N MET A 231 -0.54 4.23 -6.77
CA MET A 231 -1.67 3.61 -7.45
C MET A 231 -2.95 4.40 -7.14
N PHE A 232 -3.83 4.59 -8.11
CA PHE A 232 -5.07 5.35 -7.92
C PHE A 232 -6.11 5.02 -9.00
N THR A 233 -7.37 5.33 -8.69
CA THR A 233 -8.47 5.26 -9.67
C THR A 233 -8.51 6.54 -10.51
N ASP A 234 -8.84 6.42 -11.80
CA ASP A 234 -9.17 7.56 -12.67
C ASP A 234 -10.30 7.17 -13.64
N THR A 235 -11.52 7.60 -13.35
CA THR A 235 -12.71 7.20 -14.13
C THR A 235 -12.72 7.75 -15.55
N THR A 236 -11.86 8.71 -15.84
CA THR A 236 -11.69 9.31 -17.17
C THR A 236 -10.58 8.66 -17.97
N GLY A 237 -9.85 7.70 -17.39
CA GLY A 237 -8.70 7.08 -18.01
C GLY A 237 -9.02 6.29 -19.28
N GLN A 238 -8.08 6.27 -20.22
CA GLN A 238 -8.24 5.54 -21.48
C GLN A 238 -8.45 4.03 -21.28
N ALA A 239 -7.66 3.41 -20.40
CA ALA A 239 -7.74 1.99 -20.10
C ALA A 239 -8.68 1.65 -18.94
N ALA A 240 -9.48 2.61 -18.45
CA ALA A 240 -10.55 2.33 -17.51
C ALA A 240 -11.68 1.55 -18.21
N GLY A 241 -12.34 0.67 -17.46
CA GLY A 241 -13.52 -0.08 -17.89
C GLY A 241 -14.68 0.83 -18.30
N TRP A 242 -15.74 0.20 -18.81
CA TRP A 242 -16.92 0.92 -19.35
C TRP A 242 -17.62 1.80 -18.29
N ASN A 243 -17.57 1.39 -17.02
CA ASN A 243 -18.11 2.11 -15.86
C ASN A 243 -17.09 3.06 -15.21
N GLY A 244 -15.87 3.15 -15.74
CA GLY A 244 -14.77 3.94 -15.18
C GLY A 244 -13.90 3.22 -14.15
N ALA A 245 -14.14 1.94 -13.86
CA ALA A 245 -13.27 1.18 -12.96
C ALA A 245 -11.87 0.97 -13.59
N GLY A 246 -10.82 1.07 -12.77
CA GLY A 246 -9.45 0.88 -13.23
C GLY A 246 -8.44 1.56 -12.32
N GLN A 247 -7.39 0.82 -11.96
CA GLN A 247 -6.26 1.33 -11.18
C GLN A 247 -5.06 1.65 -12.08
N PHE A 248 -4.47 2.84 -11.91
CA PHE A 248 -3.32 3.34 -12.66
C PHE A 248 -2.15 3.60 -11.74
N VAL A 249 -0.92 3.57 -12.25
CA VAL A 249 0.29 3.72 -11.42
C VAL A 249 1.17 4.83 -11.97
N LEU A 250 1.48 5.80 -11.11
CA LEU A 250 2.56 6.75 -11.29
C LEU A 250 3.71 6.39 -10.34
N ARG A 251 4.94 6.76 -10.69
CA ARG A 251 6.06 6.74 -9.74
C ARG A 251 6.95 7.97 -9.86
N SER A 252 7.57 8.36 -8.77
CA SER A 252 8.47 9.50 -8.68
C SER A 252 9.46 9.30 -7.54
N ARG A 253 10.67 9.87 -7.65
CA ARG A 253 11.59 9.99 -6.49
C ARG A 253 11.27 11.19 -5.60
N ASP A 254 10.47 12.11 -6.12
CA ASP A 254 9.90 13.22 -5.37
C ASP A 254 8.50 12.81 -4.83
N PRO A 255 8.28 12.81 -3.50
CA PRO A 255 6.99 12.45 -2.90
C PRO A 255 5.85 13.39 -3.29
N LEU A 256 6.15 14.59 -3.81
CA LEU A 256 5.12 15.53 -4.26
C LEU A 256 4.71 15.30 -5.72
N PHE A 257 5.34 14.35 -6.42
CA PHE A 257 5.13 14.09 -7.84
C PHE A 257 5.26 15.36 -8.71
N SER A 258 6.13 16.30 -8.30
CA SER A 258 6.34 17.57 -8.98
C SER A 258 7.44 17.51 -10.04
N ALA A 259 8.31 16.49 -9.97
CA ALA A 259 9.41 16.28 -10.90
C ALA A 259 9.73 14.80 -11.09
N GLY A 260 10.24 14.43 -12.27
CA GLY A 260 10.72 13.07 -12.54
C GLY A 260 9.63 11.99 -12.49
N VAL A 261 8.40 12.35 -12.86
CA VAL A 261 7.26 11.44 -12.84
C VAL A 261 7.33 10.48 -14.01
N GLU A 262 7.10 9.20 -13.72
CA GLU A 262 6.89 8.15 -14.71
C GLU A 262 5.49 7.57 -14.58
N ALA A 263 4.83 7.32 -15.70
CA ALA A 263 3.53 6.66 -15.76
C ALA A 263 3.65 5.25 -16.31
N LEU A 264 2.89 4.31 -15.73
CA LEU A 264 2.81 2.95 -16.23
C LEU A 264 1.97 2.90 -17.52
N GLY A 265 2.60 2.43 -18.60
CA GLY A 265 1.95 2.14 -19.87
C GLY A 265 2.08 0.66 -20.28
N PRO A 266 1.60 0.30 -21.49
CA PRO A 266 1.69 -1.06 -22.03
C PRO A 266 3.11 -1.63 -22.03
N ASP A 267 4.12 -0.79 -22.28
CA ASP A 267 5.53 -1.17 -22.38
C ASP A 267 6.32 -0.92 -21.07
N GLY A 268 5.62 -0.66 -19.95
CA GLY A 268 6.23 -0.35 -18.65
C GLY A 268 6.22 1.14 -18.31
N PHE A 269 7.04 1.54 -17.34
CA PHE A 269 7.12 2.93 -16.88
C PHE A 269 7.86 3.82 -17.88
N THR A 270 7.25 4.96 -18.22
CA THR A 270 7.85 5.97 -19.11
C THR A 270 7.72 7.35 -18.47
N ALA A 271 8.75 8.19 -18.62
CA ALA A 271 8.71 9.58 -18.17
C ALA A 271 7.57 10.35 -18.84
N VAL A 272 6.87 11.17 -18.05
CA VAL A 272 5.75 11.99 -18.53
C VAL A 272 5.92 13.45 -18.13
N GLU A 273 5.36 14.36 -18.93
CA GLU A 273 5.45 15.81 -18.67
C GLU A 273 4.62 16.25 -17.46
N SER A 274 3.58 15.48 -17.10
CA SER A 274 2.63 15.82 -16.06
C SER A 274 1.96 14.57 -15.49
N THR A 275 1.52 14.65 -14.22
CA THR A 275 0.69 13.63 -13.58
C THR A 275 -0.68 13.48 -14.25
N ALA A 276 -1.10 14.39 -15.13
CA ALA A 276 -2.31 14.28 -15.95
C ALA A 276 -2.11 13.50 -17.27
N ALA A 277 -0.97 12.83 -17.45
CA ALA A 277 -0.71 12.03 -18.66
C ALA A 277 -1.74 10.91 -18.89
N PRO A 278 -1.96 10.49 -20.16
CA PRO A 278 -2.96 9.49 -20.48
C PRO A 278 -2.82 8.18 -19.70
N ARG A 279 -3.94 7.66 -19.22
CA ARG A 279 -4.07 6.45 -18.42
C ARG A 279 -4.18 5.23 -19.33
N THR A 280 -3.07 4.88 -19.96
CA THR A 280 -3.04 3.90 -21.06
C THR A 280 -3.02 2.44 -20.61
N ARG A 281 -2.78 2.17 -19.32
CA ARG A 281 -2.74 0.83 -18.77
C ARG A 281 -3.28 0.77 -17.35
N SER A 282 -4.30 -0.05 -17.14
CA SER A 282 -4.79 -0.37 -15.80
C SER A 282 -4.20 -1.69 -15.28
N VAL A 283 -3.89 -1.76 -13.98
CA VAL A 283 -3.34 -2.96 -13.32
C VAL A 283 -4.40 -3.88 -12.73
N VAL A 284 -5.54 -3.34 -12.31
CA VAL A 284 -6.73 -4.11 -11.91
C VAL A 284 -8.00 -3.34 -12.25
N ASP A 285 -9.06 -4.08 -12.59
CA ASP A 285 -10.40 -3.52 -12.84
C ASP A 285 -11.15 -3.36 -11.50
N ALA A 286 -10.91 -2.24 -10.81
CA ALA A 286 -11.51 -1.92 -9.52
C ALA A 286 -11.58 -0.40 -9.31
N PHE A 287 -12.54 0.06 -8.51
CA PHE A 287 -12.59 1.45 -8.01
C PHE A 287 -11.70 1.61 -6.78
N SER A 288 -11.94 0.78 -5.78
CA SER A 288 -11.22 0.78 -4.50
C SER A 288 -10.21 -0.37 -4.46
N ALA A 289 -8.93 -0.05 -4.31
CA ALA A 289 -7.85 -1.03 -4.18
C ALA A 289 -6.74 -0.45 -3.29
N ASP A 290 -5.96 -1.33 -2.68
CA ASP A 290 -4.76 -0.96 -1.92
C ASP A 290 -3.55 -1.75 -2.41
N LEU A 291 -2.36 -1.23 -2.13
CA LEU A 291 -1.10 -1.73 -2.65
C LEU A 291 -0.05 -1.78 -1.54
N MET A 292 0.69 -2.89 -1.50
CA MET A 292 1.91 -2.99 -0.72
C MET A 292 3.01 -3.72 -1.47
N TRP A 293 4.26 -3.51 -1.08
CA TRP A 293 5.38 -4.32 -1.55
C TRP A 293 5.62 -5.51 -0.62
N VAL A 294 5.89 -6.70 -1.18
CA VAL A 294 6.13 -7.92 -0.40
C VAL A 294 7.55 -8.41 -0.64
N ASP A 295 8.47 -8.10 0.29
CA ASP A 295 9.89 -8.43 0.15
C ASP A 295 10.16 -9.92 -0.07
N ALA A 296 9.44 -10.78 0.65
CA ALA A 296 9.61 -12.23 0.53
C ALA A 296 9.14 -12.79 -0.82
N LEU A 297 8.27 -12.06 -1.54
CA LEU A 297 7.78 -12.44 -2.86
C LEU A 297 8.50 -11.71 -3.99
N ASP A 298 9.23 -10.63 -3.70
CA ASP A 298 9.78 -9.68 -4.69
C ASP A 298 8.69 -9.19 -5.66
N ALA A 299 7.52 -8.85 -5.09
CA ALA A 299 6.34 -8.48 -5.85
C ALA A 299 5.47 -7.47 -5.09
N PHE A 300 4.81 -6.60 -5.85
CA PHE A 300 3.67 -5.83 -5.39
C PHE A 300 2.48 -6.77 -5.16
N ALA A 301 1.77 -6.60 -4.05
CA ALA A 301 0.47 -7.19 -3.82
C ALA A 301 -0.60 -6.09 -3.91
N ILE A 302 -1.55 -6.26 -4.83
CA ILE A 302 -2.72 -5.38 -4.98
C ILE A 302 -3.93 -6.10 -4.40
N ALA A 303 -4.52 -5.52 -3.36
CA ALA A 303 -5.79 -5.96 -2.78
C ALA A 303 -6.94 -5.21 -3.43
N HIS A 304 -7.94 -5.93 -3.93
CA HIS A 304 -9.17 -5.34 -4.46
C HIS A 304 -10.36 -6.27 -4.23
N GLN A 305 -11.54 -5.71 -4.05
CA GLN A 305 -12.73 -6.52 -3.74
C GLN A 305 -13.27 -7.24 -4.99
N THR A 306 -13.71 -8.48 -4.79
CA THR A 306 -14.41 -9.30 -5.78
C THR A 306 -15.61 -9.98 -5.14
N GLY A 307 -16.47 -10.63 -5.93
CA GLY A 307 -17.66 -11.31 -5.40
C GLY A 307 -17.35 -12.44 -4.40
N ASP A 308 -16.13 -13.00 -4.45
CA ASP A 308 -15.68 -14.08 -3.58
C ASP A 308 -14.88 -13.59 -2.34
N GLY A 309 -14.73 -12.27 -2.19
CA GLY A 309 -13.94 -11.63 -1.12
C GLY A 309 -12.82 -10.74 -1.66
N THR A 310 -11.88 -10.37 -0.79
CA THR A 310 -10.71 -9.55 -1.16
C THR A 310 -9.70 -10.38 -1.93
N ARG A 311 -9.52 -10.07 -3.21
CA ARG A 311 -8.54 -10.72 -4.08
C ARG A 311 -7.21 -9.99 -3.98
N LEU A 312 -6.13 -10.77 -3.84
CA LEU A 312 -4.76 -10.30 -3.94
C LEU A 312 -4.19 -10.73 -5.30
N THR A 313 -3.70 -9.76 -6.07
CA THR A 313 -2.94 -10.01 -7.30
C THR A 313 -1.49 -9.59 -7.10
N PHE A 314 -0.57 -10.31 -7.73
CA PHE A 314 0.85 -10.10 -7.53
C PHE A 314 1.52 -9.61 -8.81
N TRP A 315 2.29 -8.53 -8.73
CA TRP A 315 2.98 -7.94 -9.88
C TRP A 315 4.46 -7.81 -9.59
N ASN A 316 5.30 -8.16 -10.57
CA ASN A 316 6.72 -7.85 -10.47
C ASN A 316 6.97 -6.34 -10.48
N ARG A 317 8.21 -5.94 -10.15
CA ARG A 317 8.60 -4.56 -9.86
C ARG A 317 8.35 -3.55 -11.01
N ASP A 318 8.35 -4.02 -12.25
CA ASP A 318 8.08 -3.22 -13.45
C ASP A 318 6.64 -3.40 -13.99
N PHE A 319 5.80 -4.13 -13.25
CA PHE A 319 4.45 -4.51 -13.62
C PHE A 319 4.40 -5.18 -15.01
N THR A 320 5.40 -5.93 -15.44
CA THR A 320 5.34 -6.62 -16.75
C THR A 320 4.72 -8.02 -16.68
N ALA A 321 4.67 -8.63 -15.49
CA ALA A 321 4.16 -9.98 -15.29
C ALA A 321 3.54 -10.15 -13.90
N GLN A 322 2.70 -11.18 -13.78
CA GLN A 322 2.19 -11.65 -12.49
C GLN A 322 2.94 -12.93 -12.08
N PRO A 323 3.97 -12.83 -11.21
CA PRO A 323 4.80 -13.99 -10.88
C PRO A 323 4.08 -15.05 -10.04
N TYR A 324 2.92 -14.72 -9.46
CA TYR A 324 2.15 -15.63 -8.63
C TYR A 324 0.68 -15.64 -9.01
N HIS A 325 0.03 -16.79 -8.83
CA HIS A 325 -1.42 -16.87 -8.94
C HIS A 325 -2.12 -16.01 -7.88
N PRO A 326 -3.26 -15.36 -8.21
CA PRO A 326 -4.03 -14.62 -7.23
C PRO A 326 -4.48 -15.50 -6.06
N VAL A 327 -4.54 -14.92 -4.87
CA VAL A 327 -5.13 -15.54 -3.69
C VAL A 327 -6.33 -14.72 -3.23
N VAL A 328 -7.24 -15.34 -2.48
CA VAL A 328 -8.46 -14.67 -1.99
C VAL A 328 -8.51 -14.76 -0.47
N ILE A 329 -8.70 -13.62 0.18
CA ILE A 329 -9.09 -13.53 1.58
C ILE A 329 -10.62 -13.62 1.59
N PRO A 330 -11.23 -14.67 2.16
CA PRO A 330 -12.69 -14.79 2.18
C PRO A 330 -13.30 -13.73 3.09
N THR A 331 -14.01 -12.77 2.51
CA THR A 331 -14.63 -11.64 3.22
C THR A 331 -15.99 -11.30 2.61
N GLN A 332 -16.81 -10.54 3.33
CA GLN A 332 -18.06 -9.99 2.78
C GLN A 332 -17.74 -8.80 1.87
N TRP A 333 -18.32 -8.78 0.67
CA TRP A 333 -18.13 -7.68 -0.26
C TRP A 333 -18.94 -6.46 0.17
N GLU A 334 -18.28 -5.31 0.33
CA GLU A 334 -18.91 -3.98 0.21
C GLU A 334 -17.93 -3.00 -0.42
N GLU A 335 -16.94 -2.51 0.32
CA GLU A 335 -16.02 -1.48 -0.19
C GLU A 335 -14.56 -1.67 0.25
N GLY A 336 -13.69 -0.86 -0.36
CA GLY A 336 -12.24 -0.99 -0.48
C GLY A 336 -11.44 -1.58 0.69
N PRO A 337 -10.44 -2.46 0.39
CA PRO A 337 -9.54 -3.00 1.39
C PRO A 337 -8.50 -1.95 1.80
N GLY A 338 -8.15 -1.94 3.09
CA GLY A 338 -6.90 -1.37 3.59
C GLY A 338 -5.99 -2.50 4.05
N LEU A 339 -4.86 -2.67 3.38
CA LEU A 339 -3.83 -3.62 3.77
C LEU A 339 -3.12 -3.14 5.03
N VAL A 340 -2.89 -4.07 5.95
CA VAL A 340 -1.99 -3.84 7.08
C VAL A 340 -0.57 -3.90 6.58
N ARG A 341 0.16 -2.79 6.71
CA ARG A 341 1.50 -2.61 6.15
C ARG A 341 2.47 -1.98 7.16
N GLN A 342 3.75 -2.13 6.90
CA GLN A 342 4.81 -1.38 7.56
C GLN A 342 4.74 0.10 7.14
N PRO A 343 5.39 1.03 7.86
CA PRO A 343 5.24 2.47 7.60
C PRO A 343 5.68 2.91 6.20
N ASP A 344 6.61 2.21 5.55
CA ASP A 344 7.06 2.45 4.17
C ASP A 344 6.14 1.83 3.09
N GLY A 345 5.10 1.12 3.49
CA GLY A 345 4.16 0.45 2.60
C GLY A 345 4.56 -0.98 2.24
N HIS A 346 5.48 -1.59 2.97
CA HIS A 346 5.85 -2.99 2.80
C HIS A 346 4.94 -3.93 3.62
N ALA A 347 4.84 -5.20 3.25
CA ALA A 347 4.11 -6.19 4.02
C ALA A 347 4.79 -6.44 5.38
N PRO A 348 4.04 -6.65 6.48
CA PRO A 348 4.64 -7.00 7.76
C PRO A 348 5.39 -8.32 7.71
N THR A 349 6.51 -8.41 8.43
CA THR A 349 7.30 -9.65 8.52
C THR A 349 6.60 -10.68 9.40
N SER A 350 6.55 -11.95 8.95
CA SER A 350 6.00 -13.03 9.78
C SER A 350 6.93 -13.35 10.95
N THR A 351 6.38 -13.42 12.17
CA THR A 351 7.12 -13.87 13.36
C THR A 351 7.18 -15.40 13.50
N LYS A 352 6.39 -16.14 12.70
CA LYS A 352 6.38 -17.61 12.71
C LYS A 352 7.44 -18.20 11.80
N ASP A 353 7.62 -17.58 10.64
CA ASP A 353 8.59 -17.97 9.63
C ASP A 353 8.88 -16.76 8.73
N VAL A 354 9.93 -16.03 9.08
CA VAL A 354 10.31 -14.77 8.41
C VAL A 354 10.59 -14.98 6.91
N CYS A 355 11.11 -16.14 6.54
CA CYS A 355 11.56 -16.42 5.18
C CYS A 355 10.52 -17.13 4.32
N GLY A 356 9.69 -17.98 4.93
CA GLY A 356 8.76 -18.86 4.23
C GLY A 356 7.29 -18.48 4.32
N ARG A 357 6.96 -17.38 5.00
CA ARG A 357 5.58 -16.97 5.26
C ARG A 357 5.38 -15.45 5.20
N VAL A 358 4.26 -15.04 4.62
CA VAL A 358 3.82 -13.65 4.52
C VAL A 358 2.40 -13.51 5.09
N PRO A 359 2.16 -12.72 6.14
CA PRO A 359 0.82 -12.40 6.60
C PRO A 359 0.17 -11.38 5.66
N PHE A 360 -1.08 -11.65 5.28
CA PHE A 360 -1.94 -10.69 4.59
C PHE A 360 -3.17 -10.40 5.45
N ASP A 361 -3.22 -9.20 6.00
CA ASP A 361 -4.33 -8.70 6.79
C ASP A 361 -4.96 -7.50 6.10
N VAL A 362 -6.29 -7.47 6.08
CA VAL A 362 -7.08 -6.38 5.51
C VAL A 362 -8.15 -5.92 6.48
N VAL A 363 -8.40 -4.62 6.49
CA VAL A 363 -9.59 -4.03 7.13
C VAL A 363 -10.42 -3.35 6.06
N HIS A 364 -11.73 -3.56 6.08
CA HIS A 364 -12.63 -2.89 5.14
C HIS A 364 -14.05 -2.80 5.68
N ALA A 365 -14.85 -1.93 5.07
CA ALA A 365 -16.28 -1.81 5.33
C ALA A 365 -17.00 -3.09 4.87
N THR A 366 -18.01 -3.52 5.63
CA THR A 366 -18.69 -4.81 5.40
C THR A 366 -20.20 -4.72 5.33
N VAL A 367 -20.78 -3.55 5.56
CA VAL A 367 -22.20 -3.28 5.33
C VAL A 367 -22.41 -1.89 4.74
N ILE A 368 -23.52 -1.71 4.02
CA ILE A 368 -24.11 -0.38 3.78
C ILE A 368 -24.98 -0.01 4.99
N GLY A 369 -24.59 1.08 5.66
CA GLY A 369 -25.23 1.56 6.89
C GLY A 369 -26.53 2.33 6.65
N GLY A 370 -27.11 2.86 7.74
CA GLY A 370 -28.36 3.62 7.71
C GLY A 370 -28.32 4.93 6.92
N ALA A 371 -27.13 5.41 6.57
CA ALA A 371 -26.90 6.58 5.74
C ALA A 371 -26.72 6.25 4.24
N ASP A 372 -26.97 4.99 3.83
CA ASP A 372 -26.72 4.50 2.46
C ASP A 372 -25.24 4.62 2.05
N ALA A 373 -24.35 4.39 3.02
CA ALA A 373 -22.91 4.52 2.87
C ALA A 373 -22.15 3.37 3.57
N PRO A 374 -20.94 3.00 3.10
CA PRO A 374 -20.21 1.86 3.66
C PRO A 374 -19.75 2.12 5.09
N THR A 375 -19.90 1.12 5.96
CA THR A 375 -19.47 1.20 7.37
C THR A 375 -19.13 -0.20 7.91
N ASP A 376 -18.98 -0.30 9.23
CA ASP A 376 -18.59 -1.51 9.96
C ASP A 376 -17.25 -2.03 9.44
N LEU A 377 -16.18 -1.28 9.77
CA LEU A 377 -14.82 -1.71 9.48
C LEU A 377 -14.53 -3.00 10.23
N ARG A 378 -14.26 -4.09 9.50
CA ARG A 378 -13.92 -5.39 10.06
C ARG A 378 -12.59 -5.87 9.53
N HIS A 379 -11.91 -6.66 10.36
CA HIS A 379 -10.62 -7.26 10.05
C HIS A 379 -10.79 -8.68 9.50
N TYR A 380 -9.99 -9.02 8.49
CA TYR A 380 -9.83 -10.35 7.93
C TYR A 380 -8.36 -10.58 7.58
N GLY A 381 -7.92 -11.84 7.54
CA GLY A 381 -6.58 -12.15 7.09
C GLY A 381 -6.34 -13.61 6.79
N ILE A 382 -5.23 -13.86 6.10
CA ILE A 382 -4.66 -15.18 5.80
C ILE A 382 -3.14 -15.10 5.91
N ASP A 383 -2.49 -16.25 5.96
CA ASP A 383 -1.05 -16.35 5.73
C ASP A 383 -0.81 -17.05 4.39
N VAL A 384 0.04 -16.46 3.56
CA VAL A 384 0.65 -17.15 2.42
C VAL A 384 1.93 -17.82 2.89
N HIS A 385 2.18 -19.05 2.44
CA HIS A 385 3.40 -19.77 2.80
C HIS A 385 3.93 -20.64 1.65
N GLY A 386 5.10 -21.25 1.88
CA GLY A 386 5.80 -22.04 0.86
C GLY A 386 6.60 -21.15 -0.11
N VAL A 387 7.00 -19.96 0.37
CA VAL A 387 7.83 -19.03 -0.37
C VAL A 387 9.29 -19.21 0.02
N ASP A 388 10.21 -18.79 -0.83
CA ASP A 388 11.65 -18.79 -0.55
C ASP A 388 12.14 -17.34 -0.46
N GLY A 389 11.65 -16.60 0.53
CA GLY A 389 11.93 -15.17 0.70
C GLY A 389 13.38 -14.87 1.05
N CYS A 390 14.14 -15.85 1.53
CA CYS A 390 15.54 -15.68 1.93
C CYS A 390 16.52 -16.45 1.03
N GLY A 391 16.10 -16.98 -0.12
CA GLY A 391 16.96 -17.84 -0.93
C GLY A 391 18.06 -17.12 -1.72
N SER A 392 18.05 -15.79 -1.78
CA SER A 392 19.11 -15.00 -2.41
C SER A 392 19.61 -13.90 -1.46
N PRO A 393 20.88 -13.46 -1.57
CA PRO A 393 21.44 -12.44 -0.68
C PRO A 393 20.61 -11.15 -0.64
N GLY A 394 20.17 -10.66 -1.81
CA GLY A 394 19.35 -9.45 -1.90
C GLY A 394 17.99 -9.59 -1.24
N ARG A 395 17.26 -10.69 -1.50
CA ARG A 395 15.95 -10.92 -0.86
C ARG A 395 16.09 -11.15 0.65
N ALA A 396 17.11 -11.90 1.07
CA ALA A 396 17.40 -12.12 2.49
C ALA A 396 17.68 -10.79 3.21
N LEU A 397 18.44 -9.87 2.61
CA LEU A 397 18.70 -8.55 3.18
C LEU A 397 17.43 -7.69 3.33
N ALA A 398 16.51 -7.78 2.36
CA ALA A 398 15.24 -7.06 2.43
C ALA A 398 14.29 -7.65 3.48
N VAL A 399 14.10 -8.98 3.46
CA VAL A 399 13.19 -9.70 4.36
C VAL A 399 13.65 -9.67 5.82
N LEU A 400 14.96 -9.73 6.05
CA LEU A 400 15.53 -9.82 7.40
C LEU A 400 15.84 -8.45 8.02
N ASP A 401 15.41 -7.34 7.41
CA ASP A 401 15.66 -6.01 7.98
C ASP A 401 15.15 -5.91 9.44
N GLY A 402 16.01 -5.48 10.35
CA GLY A 402 15.77 -5.44 11.80
C GLY A 402 15.76 -6.82 12.49
N VAL A 403 16.20 -7.89 11.83
CA VAL A 403 16.29 -9.25 12.39
C VAL A 403 17.73 -9.59 12.73
N ALA A 404 17.95 -10.11 13.95
CA ALA A 404 19.22 -10.68 14.36
C ALA A 404 19.21 -12.21 14.26
N LEU A 405 20.37 -12.78 13.94
CA LEU A 405 20.54 -14.23 13.78
C LEU A 405 21.99 -14.66 14.09
N PRO A 406 22.28 -15.95 14.32
CA PRO A 406 23.64 -16.41 14.56
C PRO A 406 24.58 -16.09 13.39
N SER A 407 25.79 -15.65 13.71
CA SER A 407 26.85 -15.48 12.71
C SER A 407 27.64 -16.77 12.48
N PRO A 408 28.49 -16.87 11.43
CA PRO A 408 29.37 -18.02 11.22
C PRO A 408 30.50 -18.11 12.26
N VAL A 409 30.74 -17.01 12.97
CA VAL A 409 31.61 -16.97 14.15
C VAL A 409 30.70 -16.92 15.39
N ARG A 410 31.21 -17.21 16.59
CA ARG A 410 30.35 -17.32 17.80
C ARG A 410 29.86 -15.95 18.30
N THR A 411 29.12 -15.22 17.45
CA THR A 411 28.54 -13.89 17.65
C THR A 411 27.16 -13.85 16.99
N MET A 412 26.54 -12.67 16.92
CA MET A 412 25.32 -12.44 16.15
C MET A 412 25.62 -11.59 14.91
N ASP A 413 24.79 -11.72 13.89
CA ASP A 413 24.66 -10.77 12.79
C ASP A 413 23.28 -10.09 12.93
N LEU A 414 23.22 -8.78 12.71
CA LEU A 414 22.00 -7.98 12.62
C LEU A 414 21.88 -7.47 11.19
N VAL A 415 20.74 -7.74 10.53
CA VAL A 415 20.46 -7.19 9.21
C VAL A 415 19.73 -5.86 9.38
N VAL A 416 20.22 -4.81 8.72
CA VAL A 416 19.69 -3.45 8.87
C VAL A 416 20.02 -2.58 7.66
N GLY A 417 19.00 -1.96 7.07
CA GLY A 417 19.11 -1.07 5.91
C GLY A 417 19.89 -1.70 4.74
N GLY A 418 19.70 -2.99 4.48
CA GLY A 418 20.42 -3.73 3.43
C GLY A 418 21.87 -4.10 3.78
N HIS A 419 22.28 -3.99 5.04
CA HIS A 419 23.62 -4.32 5.51
C HIS A 419 23.59 -5.41 6.58
N VAL A 420 24.71 -6.12 6.73
CA VAL A 420 24.95 -7.00 7.88
C VAL A 420 25.91 -6.30 8.85
N VAL A 421 25.45 -6.06 10.08
CA VAL A 421 26.28 -5.59 11.19
C VAL A 421 26.56 -6.75 12.13
N ARG A 422 27.84 -7.08 12.32
CA ARG A 422 28.23 -8.16 13.25
C ARG A 422 28.25 -7.64 14.67
N VAL A 423 27.51 -8.26 15.57
CA VAL A 423 27.38 -7.86 16.98
C VAL A 423 27.99 -8.93 17.87
N ASP A 424 29.02 -8.58 18.64
CA ASP A 424 29.76 -9.53 19.46
C ASP A 424 28.91 -10.16 20.58
N ARG A 425 27.99 -9.38 21.16
CA ARG A 425 27.14 -9.80 22.29
C ARG A 425 25.72 -10.10 21.84
N ARG A 426 25.22 -11.30 22.14
CA ARG A 426 23.81 -11.67 21.87
C ARG A 426 22.80 -10.77 22.59
N SER A 427 23.11 -10.33 23.82
CA SER A 427 22.25 -9.40 24.55
C SER A 427 22.05 -8.09 23.80
N VAL A 428 23.13 -7.51 23.27
CA VAL A 428 23.09 -6.26 22.48
C VAL A 428 22.31 -6.47 21.18
N ALA A 429 22.57 -7.57 20.47
CA ALA A 429 21.81 -7.89 19.26
C ALA A 429 20.31 -8.08 19.53
N THR A 430 19.95 -8.62 20.70
CA THR A 430 18.56 -8.79 21.11
C THR A 430 17.89 -7.45 21.41
N THR A 431 18.61 -6.50 22.01
CA THR A 431 18.10 -5.13 22.23
C THR A 431 17.92 -4.35 20.92
N LEU A 432 18.78 -4.59 19.94
CA LEU A 432 18.75 -3.90 18.64
C LEU A 432 17.80 -4.53 17.61
N ALA A 433 17.34 -5.75 17.82
CA ALA A 433 16.55 -6.47 16.83
C ALA A 433 15.07 -6.49 17.20
N ARG A 434 14.22 -6.38 16.17
CA ARG A 434 12.77 -6.62 16.30
C ARG A 434 12.45 -8.08 16.53
N HIS A 435 13.30 -8.97 16.00
CA HIS A 435 13.18 -10.41 16.14
C HIS A 435 14.55 -11.07 16.12
N VAL A 436 14.69 -12.18 16.85
CA VAL A 436 15.93 -12.97 16.89
C VAL A 436 15.63 -14.38 16.39
N LEU A 437 16.28 -14.78 15.31
CA LEU A 437 16.25 -16.16 14.82
C LEU A 437 17.24 -17.02 15.62
N ASP A 438 16.88 -18.29 15.80
CA ASP A 438 17.76 -19.28 16.41
C ASP A 438 18.70 -19.96 15.41
N GLU A 439 18.36 -19.89 14.11
CA GLU A 439 19.14 -20.48 13.03
C GLU A 439 19.66 -19.41 12.06
N ARG A 440 20.80 -19.71 11.45
CA ARG A 440 21.41 -18.84 10.45
C ARG A 440 20.75 -19.04 9.09
N VAL A 441 20.59 -17.95 8.34
CA VAL A 441 20.15 -17.96 6.95
C VAL A 441 21.37 -18.07 6.02
N PRO A 442 21.53 -19.17 5.25
CA PRO A 442 22.72 -19.41 4.44
C PRO A 442 22.99 -18.34 3.36
N ALA A 443 21.94 -17.71 2.82
CA ALA A 443 22.10 -16.67 1.80
C ALA A 443 22.91 -15.46 2.29
N LEU A 444 22.97 -15.22 3.60
CA LEU A 444 23.78 -14.13 4.18
C LEU A 444 25.27 -14.46 4.25
N ASP A 445 25.71 -15.70 4.00
CA ASP A 445 27.13 -16.05 3.99
C ASP A 445 27.90 -15.38 2.84
N ALA A 446 27.19 -15.05 1.75
CA ALA A 446 27.75 -14.31 0.63
C ALA A 446 27.72 -12.78 0.85
N VAL A 447 27.09 -12.30 1.92
CA VAL A 447 26.96 -10.87 2.20
C VAL A 447 28.14 -10.39 3.04
N PRO A 448 28.88 -9.35 2.59
CA PRO A 448 29.93 -8.76 3.40
C PRO A 448 29.37 -8.13 4.69
N VAL A 449 30.10 -8.31 5.79
CA VAL A 449 29.83 -7.58 7.03
C VAL A 449 30.23 -6.12 6.82
N ALA A 450 29.27 -5.21 6.98
CA ALA A 450 29.46 -3.79 6.77
C ALA A 450 30.16 -3.10 7.94
N ALA A 451 29.90 -3.57 9.16
CA ALA A 451 30.50 -3.05 10.38
C ALA A 451 30.51 -4.13 11.48
N ARG A 452 31.41 -3.98 12.45
CA ARG A 452 31.43 -4.84 13.65
C ARG A 452 31.20 -4.00 14.91
N LEU A 453 30.15 -4.32 15.64
CA LEU A 453 29.87 -3.80 16.99
C LEU A 453 30.57 -4.68 18.02
N GLU A 454 31.78 -4.27 18.37
CA GLU A 454 32.56 -4.87 19.45
C GLU A 454 32.03 -4.44 20.83
N ALA A 455 32.30 -5.27 21.84
CA ALA A 455 31.99 -4.94 23.23
C ALA A 455 32.71 -3.65 23.66
N GLY A 456 31.97 -2.70 24.24
CA GLY A 456 32.50 -1.41 24.66
C GLY A 456 32.84 -0.45 23.53
N ALA A 457 32.34 -0.68 22.31
CA ALA A 457 32.52 0.24 21.18
C ALA A 457 32.08 1.67 21.57
N THR A 458 32.88 2.67 21.22
CA THR A 458 32.56 4.07 21.53
C THR A 458 31.27 4.50 20.83
N ALA A 459 30.45 5.24 21.57
CA ALA A 459 29.32 5.96 21.01
C ALA A 459 29.51 7.46 21.16
N VAL A 460 28.84 8.21 20.30
CA VAL A 460 28.81 9.67 20.34
C VAL A 460 27.38 10.16 20.48
N SER A 461 27.20 11.31 21.11
CA SER A 461 25.92 11.99 21.25
C SER A 461 26.05 13.45 20.88
N ALA A 462 25.07 13.98 20.15
CA ALA A 462 25.01 15.38 19.76
C ALA A 462 23.59 15.93 19.95
N GLU A 463 23.51 17.11 20.56
CA GLU A 463 22.25 17.81 20.79
C GLU A 463 21.51 18.04 19.46
N GLY A 464 20.23 17.67 19.41
CA GLY A 464 19.40 17.77 18.20
C GLY A 464 19.72 16.76 17.09
N ARG A 465 20.69 15.86 17.28
CA ARG A 465 21.05 14.81 16.31
C ARG A 465 20.87 13.39 16.84
N GLY A 466 20.94 13.19 18.16
CA GLY A 466 20.72 11.90 18.81
C GLY A 466 22.03 11.24 19.25
N THR A 467 22.03 9.91 19.31
CA THR A 467 23.16 9.09 19.79
C THR A 467 23.42 7.96 18.80
N GLY A 468 24.66 7.50 18.68
CA GLY A 468 25.03 6.41 17.77
C GLY A 468 26.39 5.79 18.07
N PHE A 469 26.58 4.52 17.69
CA PHE A 469 27.87 3.86 17.77
C PHE A 469 28.81 4.38 16.69
N VAL A 470 30.10 4.50 16.99
CA VAL A 470 31.15 4.78 16.00
C VAL A 470 31.81 3.47 15.63
N LEU A 471 31.45 2.91 14.47
CA LEU A 471 31.97 1.64 13.97
C LEU A 471 32.76 1.91 12.68
N ASP A 472 34.04 1.56 12.67
CA ASP A 472 34.94 1.76 11.52
C ASP A 472 34.90 3.21 10.96
N GLY A 473 34.81 4.20 11.86
CA GLY A 473 34.75 5.62 11.51
C GLY A 473 33.40 6.11 10.97
N THR A 474 32.37 5.27 11.00
CA THR A 474 30.98 5.59 10.62
C THR A 474 30.11 5.68 11.86
N VAL A 475 29.25 6.68 11.94
CA VAL A 475 28.22 6.75 12.98
C VAL A 475 27.00 5.96 12.55
N TRP A 476 26.63 4.98 13.37
CA TRP A 476 25.41 4.20 13.26
C TRP A 476 24.45 4.70 14.33
N PRO A 477 23.45 5.54 13.98
CA PRO A 477 22.49 6.06 14.95
C PRO A 477 21.78 4.92 15.67
N VAL A 478 21.37 5.14 16.92
CA VAL A 478 20.60 4.15 17.68
C VAL A 478 19.29 4.75 18.15
N SER A 479 18.21 3.97 18.08
CA SER A 479 16.88 4.39 18.53
C SER A 479 16.69 4.28 20.06
N SER A 480 17.46 3.41 20.72
CA SER A 480 17.37 3.15 22.16
C SER A 480 18.72 3.25 22.86
N ALA A 481 18.73 3.91 24.02
CA ALA A 481 19.90 3.99 24.88
C ALA A 481 20.28 2.64 25.51
N GLU A 482 19.32 1.73 25.63
CA GLU A 482 19.50 0.40 26.25
C GLU A 482 20.57 -0.43 25.53
N ALA A 483 20.71 -0.26 24.21
CA ALA A 483 21.72 -0.97 23.44
C ALA A 483 23.14 -0.55 23.81
N LEU A 484 23.35 0.73 24.14
CA LEU A 484 24.66 1.22 24.59
C LEU A 484 25.00 0.68 25.97
N GLU A 485 24.02 0.70 26.88
CA GLU A 485 24.18 0.15 28.23
C GLU A 485 24.49 -1.35 28.18
N ALA A 486 23.73 -2.12 27.39
CA ALA A 486 23.97 -3.55 27.19
C ALA A 486 25.35 -3.86 26.58
N ASN A 487 25.92 -2.90 25.83
CA ASN A 487 27.24 -3.04 25.21
C ASN A 487 28.39 -2.52 26.09
N ASP A 488 28.11 -1.93 27.26
CA ASP A 488 29.08 -1.20 28.08
C ASP A 488 29.80 -0.07 27.31
N SER A 489 29.06 0.60 26.41
CA SER A 489 29.65 1.59 25.51
C SER A 489 29.84 2.95 26.17
N PRO A 490 31.05 3.54 26.15
CA PRO A 490 31.25 4.92 26.58
C PRO A 490 30.60 5.89 25.59
N VAL A 491 29.90 6.91 26.10
CA VAL A 491 29.25 7.94 25.28
C VAL A 491 30.01 9.26 25.39
N GLU A 492 30.51 9.75 24.27
CA GLU A 492 31.17 11.07 24.17
C GLU A 492 30.20 12.12 23.60
N SER A 493 30.10 13.26 24.29
CA SER A 493 29.33 14.40 23.78
C SER A 493 30.15 15.19 22.75
N ILE A 494 29.62 15.31 21.53
CA ILE A 494 30.26 16.02 20.42
C ILE A 494 29.37 17.16 19.90
N GLY A 495 29.95 18.10 19.15
CA GLY A 495 29.18 19.17 18.50
C GLY A 495 28.39 18.68 17.29
N ALA A 496 27.32 19.41 16.91
CA ALA A 496 26.51 19.07 15.73
C ALA A 496 27.32 19.01 14.42
N GLU A 497 28.28 19.92 14.24
CA GLU A 497 29.17 19.92 13.07
C GLU A 497 30.05 18.65 13.01
N GLN A 498 30.56 18.18 14.16
CA GLN A 498 31.30 16.92 14.23
C GLN A 498 30.41 15.73 13.92
N TRP A 499 29.19 15.71 14.45
CA TRP A 499 28.22 14.68 14.11
C TRP A 499 27.98 14.64 12.61
N ASP A 500 27.65 15.78 12.01
CA ASP A 500 27.32 15.86 10.58
C ASP A 500 28.50 15.53 9.67
N ALA A 501 29.75 15.65 10.15
CA ALA A 501 30.96 15.28 9.41
C ALA A 501 31.21 13.77 9.33
N TYR A 502 30.63 12.96 10.23
CA TYR A 502 30.76 11.50 10.15
C TYR A 502 29.97 10.93 8.97
N PRO A 503 30.51 9.93 8.24
CA PRO A 503 29.69 9.03 7.45
C PRO A 503 28.56 8.43 8.31
N LYS A 504 27.39 8.22 7.73
CA LYS A 504 26.22 7.68 8.43
C LYS A 504 25.85 6.30 7.89
N GLY A 505 25.79 5.34 8.80
CA GLY A 505 25.15 4.05 8.55
C GLY A 505 23.64 4.13 8.82
N PRO A 506 22.88 3.10 8.43
CA PRO A 506 21.52 2.88 8.90
C PRO A 506 21.38 2.99 10.42
N ALA A 507 20.22 3.44 10.88
CA ALA A 507 19.90 3.43 12.31
C ALA A 507 19.77 1.98 12.81
N LEU A 508 20.33 1.67 13.97
CA LEU A 508 20.23 0.39 14.64
C LEU A 508 19.16 0.45 15.73
N GLY A 509 18.30 -0.57 15.79
CA GLY A 509 17.15 -0.61 16.68
C GLY A 509 15.92 0.02 16.05
#